data_AF-A0A8S2XHA6-F1
#
_entry.id   AF-A0A8S2XHA6-F1
#
_cell.length_a   1.000
_cell.length_b   1.000
_cell.length_c   1.000
_cell.angle_alpha   90.00
_cell.angle_beta   90.00
_cell.angle_gamma   90.00
#
_symmetry.space_group_name_H-M   'P 1'
#
loop_
_entity.id
_entity.type
_entity.pdbx_description
1 polymer ?
#
loop_
_entity_poly.entity_id
_entity_poly.type
_entity_poly.pdbx_seq_one_letter_code
_entity_poly.pdbx_strand_id
1 'polypeptide(L)'
;MYKHKSLLLSKLDTGKTVLTKENEINDERYRYYSEQFQAQDADMSDPHENQIETEYLKLMNKLPILNEKIEKTNFTEIKKHILKLEPKQSSGFDAVSNFIIKRIPPGYIGYLVNYFNTWLTEHRYPDMWKLAKVVTLNKLKAGILHCDQTRP
;
A
#
# COMPACT_ATOMS: atom_id res chain seq x y z
N MET A 1 -32.29 -12.57 2.10
CA MET A 1 -31.31 -13.66 2.28
C MET A 1 -29.99 -13.25 1.65
N TYR A 2 -28.99 -12.89 2.46
CA TYR A 2 -27.63 -12.62 1.99
C TYR A 2 -27.00 -13.97 1.62
N LYS A 3 -26.90 -14.29 0.33
CA LYS A 3 -26.19 -15.49 -0.12
C LYS A 3 -24.71 -15.28 0.22
N HIS A 4 -24.18 -16.10 1.12
CA HIS A 4 -22.74 -16.16 1.38
C HIS A 4 -22.08 -16.48 0.04
N LYS A 5 -21.49 -15.46 -0.62
CA LYS A 5 -20.69 -15.70 -1.82
C LYS A 5 -19.62 -16.70 -1.42
N SER A 6 -19.47 -17.74 -2.23
CA SER A 6 -18.43 -18.76 -2.07
C SER A 6 -17.12 -18.06 -1.69
N LEU A 7 -16.47 -18.53 -0.63
CA LEU A 7 -15.17 -18.01 -0.19
C LEU A 7 -14.27 -17.83 -1.41
N LEU A 8 -14.06 -16.56 -1.79
CA LEU A 8 -13.10 -16.15 -2.79
C LEU A 8 -11.78 -16.76 -2.31
N LEU A 9 -11.21 -17.71 -3.07
CA LEU A 9 -9.93 -18.39 -2.77
C LEU A 9 -9.99 -19.59 -1.82
N SER A 10 -11.10 -20.33 -1.73
CA SER A 10 -11.15 -21.58 -0.94
C SER A 10 -10.28 -22.73 -1.47
N LYS A 11 -9.82 -22.66 -2.72
CA LYS A 11 -8.97 -23.66 -3.35
C LYS A 11 -7.95 -22.98 -4.27
N LEU A 12 -6.73 -23.49 -4.29
CA LEU A 12 -5.64 -23.03 -5.14
C LEU A 12 -4.97 -24.23 -5.82
N ASP A 13 -4.81 -24.17 -7.13
CA ASP A 13 -4.08 -25.16 -7.91
C ASP A 13 -2.64 -24.70 -8.13
N THR A 14 -1.70 -25.53 -7.72
CA THR A 14 -0.25 -25.30 -7.85
C THR A 14 0.34 -25.98 -9.09
N GLY A 15 -0.48 -26.63 -9.91
CA GLY A 15 -0.08 -27.48 -11.05
C GLY A 15 0.36 -28.89 -10.63
N LYS A 16 0.74 -29.10 -9.36
CA LYS A 16 1.07 -30.42 -8.79
C LYS A 16 -0.03 -30.94 -7.88
N THR A 17 -0.61 -30.05 -7.08
CA THR A 17 -1.63 -30.38 -6.08
C THR A 17 -2.62 -29.24 -5.90
N VAL A 18 -3.87 -29.59 -5.56
CA VAL A 18 -4.89 -28.61 -5.18
C VAL A 18 -4.86 -28.42 -3.67
N LEU A 19 -4.53 -27.21 -3.24
CA LEU A 19 -4.55 -26.79 -1.86
C LEU A 19 -5.97 -26.36 -1.46
N THR A 20 -6.37 -26.74 -0.25
CA THR A 20 -7.70 -26.43 0.29
C THR A 20 -7.66 -25.81 1.69
N LYS A 21 -6.51 -25.90 2.40
CA LYS A 21 -6.33 -25.25 3.69
C LYS A 21 -5.88 -23.81 3.50
N GLU A 22 -6.51 -22.88 4.23
CA GLU A 22 -6.25 -21.45 4.11
C GLU A 22 -4.78 -21.07 4.34
N ASN A 23 -4.13 -21.66 5.36
CA ASN A 23 -2.71 -21.40 5.64
C ASN A 23 -1.81 -21.83 4.47
N GLU A 24 -2.01 -23.04 3.93
CA GLU A 24 -1.23 -23.55 2.80
C GLU A 24 -1.43 -22.69 1.54
N ILE A 25 -2.67 -22.21 1.30
CA ILE A 25 -3.00 -21.29 0.20
C ILE A 25 -2.29 -19.94 0.37
N ASN A 26 -2.25 -19.41 1.59
CA ASN A 26 -1.60 -18.14 1.89
C ASN A 26 -0.07 -18.24 1.77
N ASP A 27 0.53 -19.34 2.26
CA ASP A 27 1.96 -19.59 2.18
C ASP A 27 2.43 -19.68 0.72
N GLU A 28 1.69 -20.41 -0.13
CA GLU A 28 2.03 -20.55 -1.55
C GLU A 28 1.93 -19.21 -2.29
N ARG A 29 0.89 -18.42 -2.00
CA ARG A 29 0.73 -17.08 -2.57
C ARG A 29 1.84 -16.13 -2.10
N TYR A 30 2.18 -16.21 -0.81
CA TYR A 30 3.28 -15.43 -0.26
C TYR A 30 4.58 -15.75 -0.99
N ARG A 31 4.89 -17.05 -1.18
CA ARG A 31 6.07 -17.47 -1.95
C ARG A 31 6.06 -16.91 -3.36
N TYR A 32 4.97 -17.13 -4.10
CA TYR A 32 4.82 -16.68 -5.48
C TYR A 32 5.06 -15.17 -5.64
N TYR A 33 4.42 -14.34 -4.80
CA TYR A 33 4.57 -12.89 -4.91
C TYR A 33 5.90 -12.39 -4.36
N SER A 34 6.48 -13.05 -3.34
CA SER A 34 7.79 -12.67 -2.82
C SER A 34 8.89 -12.86 -3.86
N GLU A 35 8.78 -13.87 -4.72
CA GLU A 35 9.69 -14.07 -5.85
C GLU A 35 9.56 -12.98 -6.92
N GLN A 36 8.33 -12.46 -7.15
CA GLN A 36 8.08 -11.42 -8.15
C GLN A 36 8.46 -10.00 -7.71
N PHE A 37 8.38 -9.72 -6.41
CA PHE A 37 8.63 -8.40 -5.84
C PHE A 37 10.02 -8.28 -5.19
N GLN A 38 10.99 -9.12 -5.58
CA GLN A 38 12.37 -8.94 -5.15
C GLN A 38 12.91 -7.62 -5.70
N ALA A 39 13.51 -6.82 -4.81
CA ALA A 39 14.24 -5.63 -5.24
C ALA A 39 15.37 -6.08 -6.15
N GLN A 40 15.43 -5.52 -7.35
CA GLN A 40 16.56 -5.70 -8.24
C GLN A 40 17.69 -4.80 -7.74
N ASP A 41 18.90 -5.34 -7.69
CA ASP A 41 20.09 -4.54 -7.44
C ASP A 41 20.34 -3.63 -8.63
N ALA A 42 20.78 -2.40 -8.35
CA ALA A 42 21.13 -1.46 -9.41
C ALA A 42 22.39 -1.94 -10.14
N ASP A 43 22.30 -2.10 -11.46
CA ASP A 43 23.43 -2.31 -12.35
C ASP A 43 24.04 -0.96 -12.74
N MET A 44 25.04 -0.53 -11.98
CA MET A 44 25.77 0.72 -12.25
C MET A 44 26.55 0.71 -13.59
N SER A 45 26.63 -0.43 -14.28
CA SER A 45 27.19 -0.50 -15.64
C SER A 45 26.16 -0.11 -16.71
N ASP A 46 24.87 -0.13 -16.38
CA ASP A 46 23.80 0.36 -17.25
C ASP A 46 23.81 1.91 -17.31
N PRO A 47 23.91 2.51 -18.51
CA PRO A 47 23.95 3.97 -18.64
C PRO A 47 22.71 4.69 -18.11
N HIS A 48 21.53 4.05 -18.17
CA HIS A 48 20.28 4.64 -17.70
C HIS A 48 20.22 4.65 -16.17
N GLU A 49 20.61 3.56 -15.51
CA GLU A 49 20.66 3.51 -14.05
C GLU A 49 21.68 4.48 -13.46
N ASN A 50 22.86 4.60 -14.08
CA ASN A 50 23.86 5.59 -13.68
C ASN A 50 23.35 7.03 -13.84
N GLN A 51 22.55 7.30 -14.89
CA GLN A 51 21.91 8.60 -15.06
C GLN A 51 20.88 8.88 -13.95
N ILE A 52 20.08 7.88 -13.56
CA ILE A 52 19.12 8.00 -12.45
C ILE A 52 19.85 8.34 -11.15
N GLU A 53 20.93 7.62 -10.84
CA GLU A 53 21.73 7.86 -9.62
C GLU A 53 22.34 9.26 -9.62
N THR A 54 22.86 9.71 -10.77
CA THR A 54 23.44 11.05 -10.91
C THR A 54 22.40 12.15 -10.65
N GLU A 55 21.20 12.02 -11.23
CA GLU A 55 20.12 13.00 -10.99
C GLU A 55 19.59 12.92 -9.55
N TYR A 56 19.51 11.72 -8.95
CA TYR A 56 19.17 11.54 -7.54
C TYR A 56 20.13 12.30 -6.63
N LEU A 57 21.45 12.10 -6.78
CA LEU A 57 22.46 12.78 -5.99
C LEU A 57 22.41 14.31 -6.17
N LYS A 58 22.17 14.77 -7.40
CA LYS A 58 22.02 16.20 -7.72
C LYS A 58 20.80 16.81 -7.03
N LEU A 59 19.68 16.09 -6.95
CA LEU A 59 18.50 16.53 -6.19
C LEU A 59 18.79 16.55 -4.69
N MET A 60 19.39 15.49 -4.15
CA MET A 60 19.74 15.39 -2.73
C MET A 60 20.67 16.51 -2.28
N ASN A 61 21.63 16.92 -3.11
CA ASN A 61 22.52 18.05 -2.82
C ASN A 61 21.82 19.41 -2.88
N LYS A 62 20.73 19.54 -3.66
CA LYS A 62 19.95 20.79 -3.78
C LYS A 62 18.93 20.97 -2.66
N LEU A 63 18.35 19.87 -2.15
CA LEU A 63 17.29 19.91 -1.14
C LEU A 63 17.64 20.73 0.12
N PRO A 64 18.84 20.63 0.73
CA PRO A 64 19.20 21.40 1.92
C PRO A 64 19.29 22.91 1.69
N ILE A 65 19.46 23.34 0.44
CA ILE A 65 19.70 24.74 0.05
C ILE A 65 18.36 25.42 -0.29
N LEU A 66 17.30 24.64 -0.50
CA LEU A 66 16.00 25.13 -0.90
C LEU A 66 15.22 25.69 0.31
N ASN A 67 15.15 27.02 0.43
CA ASN A 67 14.36 27.70 1.45
C ASN A 67 12.93 27.97 0.96
N GLU A 68 12.25 26.93 0.47
CA GLU A 68 10.86 27.05 0.05
C GLU A 68 9.92 27.01 1.26
N LYS A 69 8.94 27.90 1.23
CA LYS A 69 7.90 27.92 2.26
C LYS A 69 6.96 26.75 2.03
N ILE A 70 7.02 25.76 2.91
CA ILE A 70 6.12 24.60 2.88
C ILE A 70 4.69 25.05 3.21
N GLU A 71 3.77 24.72 2.32
CA GLU A 71 2.34 24.93 2.55
C GLU A 71 1.84 23.91 3.59
N LYS A 72 1.36 24.42 4.72
CA LYS A 72 0.80 23.62 5.80
C LYS A 72 -0.66 23.29 5.52
N THR A 73 -1.09 22.11 5.95
CA THR A 73 -2.50 21.74 5.89
C THR A 73 -3.29 22.31 7.08
N ASN A 74 -4.61 22.34 6.93
CA ASN A 74 -5.54 22.83 7.95
C ASN A 74 -6.67 21.85 8.26
N PHE A 75 -7.43 22.16 9.30
CA PHE A 75 -8.55 21.34 9.77
C PHE A 75 -9.60 21.07 8.67
N THR A 76 -9.93 22.09 7.88
CA THR A 76 -10.95 22.00 6.83
C THR A 76 -10.52 21.05 5.73
N GLU A 77 -9.25 21.10 5.33
CA GLU A 77 -8.66 20.19 4.34
C GLU A 77 -8.66 18.75 4.84
N ILE A 78 -8.11 18.48 6.03
CA ILE A 78 -8.08 17.13 6.57
C ILE A 78 -9.49 16.57 6.71
N LYS A 79 -10.44 17.35 7.22
CA LYS A 79 -11.85 16.96 7.29
C LYS A 79 -12.43 16.64 5.91
N LYS A 80 -12.15 17.48 4.90
CA LYS A 80 -12.60 17.25 3.51
C LYS A 80 -12.01 15.95 2.95
N HIS A 81 -10.74 15.65 3.21
CA HIS A 81 -10.10 14.41 2.78
C HIS A 81 -10.72 13.18 3.46
N ILE A 82 -10.93 13.22 4.78
CA ILE A 82 -11.59 12.13 5.52
C ILE A 82 -12.99 11.84 4.95
N LEU A 83 -13.78 12.87 4.64
CA LEU A 83 -15.12 12.69 4.08
C LEU A 83 -15.11 12.04 2.69
N LYS A 84 -14.07 12.29 1.89
CA LYS A 84 -13.89 11.73 0.55
C LYS A 84 -13.45 10.26 0.54
N LEU A 85 -12.95 9.72 1.65
CA LEU A 85 -12.50 8.31 1.72
C LEU A 85 -13.62 7.35 1.30
N GLU A 86 -13.33 6.32 0.53
CA GLU A 86 -14.35 5.33 0.18
C GLU A 86 -14.47 4.25 1.27
N PRO A 87 -15.64 4.01 1.88
CA PRO A 87 -15.77 3.08 3.01
C PRO A 87 -15.45 1.62 2.69
N LYS A 88 -15.47 1.22 1.42
CA LYS A 88 -15.31 -0.17 0.96
C LYS A 88 -13.88 -0.51 0.49
N GLN A 89 -12.93 0.36 0.77
CA GLN A 89 -11.52 0.12 0.49
C GLN A 89 -10.90 -0.78 1.56
N SER A 90 -9.90 -1.58 1.18
CA SER A 90 -9.13 -2.38 2.14
C SER A 90 -8.44 -1.46 3.14
N SER A 91 -8.36 -1.90 4.40
CA SER A 91 -7.45 -1.30 5.37
C SER A 91 -5.99 -1.58 5.01
N GLY A 92 -5.10 -0.76 5.55
CA GLY A 92 -3.67 -1.01 5.54
C GLY A 92 -3.27 -2.11 6.53
N PHE A 93 -1.97 -2.19 6.81
CA PHE A 93 -1.41 -3.16 7.76
C PHE A 93 -1.94 -2.97 9.19
N ASP A 94 -2.31 -1.74 9.56
CA ASP A 94 -2.86 -1.37 10.86
C ASP A 94 -4.31 -1.83 11.10
N ALA A 95 -4.95 -2.42 10.09
CA ALA A 95 -6.35 -2.82 10.09
C ALA A 95 -7.37 -1.67 10.32
N VAL A 96 -6.95 -0.41 10.23
CA VAL A 96 -7.84 0.75 10.38
C VAL A 96 -8.56 1.00 9.05
N SER A 97 -9.87 0.77 9.03
CA SER A 97 -10.68 0.97 7.81
C SER A 97 -11.10 2.43 7.62
N ASN A 98 -11.36 2.83 6.37
CA ASN A 98 -11.94 4.13 6.04
C ASN A 98 -13.27 4.39 6.78
N PHE A 99 -14.03 3.34 7.10
CA PHE A 99 -15.24 3.45 7.92
C PHE A 99 -14.94 3.92 9.34
N ILE A 100 -13.87 3.41 9.96
CA ILE A 100 -13.41 3.85 11.29
C ILE A 100 -12.91 5.30 11.21
N ILE A 101 -12.08 5.63 10.22
CA ILE A 101 -11.51 6.97 10.04
C ILE A 101 -12.62 8.03 9.89
N LYS A 102 -13.69 7.72 9.15
CA LYS A 102 -14.83 8.64 9.00
C LYS A 102 -15.61 8.91 10.28
N ARG A 103 -15.47 8.07 11.30
CA ARG A 103 -16.19 8.17 12.57
C ARG A 103 -15.35 8.78 13.69
N ILE A 104 -14.13 9.22 13.40
CA ILE A 104 -13.30 9.86 14.42
C ILE A 104 -13.98 11.16 14.91
N PRO A 105 -13.93 11.45 16.23
CA PRO A 105 -14.46 12.69 16.74
C PRO A 105 -13.73 13.91 16.15
N PRO A 106 -14.40 15.06 15.95
CA PRO A 106 -13.76 16.26 15.39
C PRO A 106 -12.50 16.72 16.13
N GLY A 107 -12.43 16.52 17.45
CA GLY A 107 -11.22 16.82 18.23
C GLY A 107 -9.97 16.07 17.75
N TYR A 108 -10.13 14.85 17.21
CA TYR A 108 -9.02 14.06 16.68
C TYR A 108 -8.47 14.61 15.35
N ILE A 109 -9.28 15.33 14.58
CA ILE A 109 -8.84 15.97 13.35
C ILE A 109 -7.77 17.04 13.66
N GLY A 110 -7.89 17.76 14.78
CA GLY A 110 -6.88 18.72 15.22
C GLY A 110 -5.51 18.10 15.45
N TYR A 111 -5.48 16.91 16.08
CA TYR A 111 -4.23 16.16 16.26
C TYR A 111 -3.64 15.71 14.92
N LEU A 112 -4.47 15.22 14.00
CA LEU A 112 -4.02 14.86 12.65
C LEU A 112 -3.36 16.05 11.94
N VAL A 113 -3.98 17.23 11.96
CA VAL A 113 -3.40 18.45 11.39
C VAL A 113 -2.02 18.75 11.98
N ASN A 114 -1.86 18.62 13.30
CA ASN A 114 -0.58 18.84 13.94
C ASN A 114 0.49 17.83 13.48
N TYR A 115 0.15 16.54 13.42
CA TYR A 115 1.06 15.50 12.94
C TYR A 115 1.47 15.73 11.49
N PHE A 116 0.51 15.94 10.59
CA PHE A 116 0.80 16.22 9.18
C PHE A 116 1.70 17.45 9.01
N ASN A 117 1.41 18.55 9.72
CA ASN A 117 2.22 19.76 9.62
C ASN A 117 3.62 19.59 10.23
N THR A 118 3.79 18.75 11.24
CA THR A 118 5.10 18.40 11.79
C THR A 118 5.91 17.63 10.76
N TRP A 119 5.34 16.56 10.18
CA TRP A 119 5.99 15.76 9.14
C TRP A 119 6.36 16.55 7.90
N LEU A 120 5.46 17.44 7.45
CA LEU A 120 5.74 18.36 6.35
C LEU A 120 6.92 19.28 6.68
N THR A 121 6.97 19.85 7.89
CA THR A 121 8.06 20.74 8.32
C THR A 121 9.40 20.01 8.44
N GLU A 122 9.37 18.76 8.92
CA GLU A 122 10.56 17.92 9.09
C GLU A 122 11.00 17.21 7.80
N HIS A 123 10.26 17.34 6.71
CA HIS A 123 10.47 16.61 5.46
C HIS A 123 10.57 15.09 5.66
N ARG A 124 9.83 14.57 6.64
CA ARG A 124 9.93 13.17 7.05
C ARG A 124 8.55 12.55 7.18
N TYR A 125 8.39 11.38 6.60
CA TYR A 125 7.16 10.59 6.67
C TYR A 125 7.41 9.28 7.44
N PRO A 126 6.38 8.71 8.08
CA PRO A 126 6.51 7.41 8.72
C PRO A 126 6.86 6.32 7.72
N ASP A 127 7.89 5.50 8.00
CA ASP A 127 8.29 4.40 7.11
C ASP A 127 7.17 3.36 6.94
N MET A 128 6.31 3.21 7.94
CA MET A 128 5.12 2.37 7.89
C MET A 128 4.18 2.72 6.72
N TRP A 129 4.19 3.96 6.20
CA TRP A 129 3.39 4.34 5.03
C TRP A 129 3.93 3.80 3.71
N LYS A 130 5.19 3.36 3.68
CA LYS A 130 5.80 2.68 2.53
C LYS A 130 5.46 1.20 2.51
N LEU A 131 4.83 0.67 3.57
CA LEU A 131 4.38 -0.71 3.64
C LEU A 131 3.04 -0.86 2.93
N ALA A 132 2.97 -1.77 1.96
CA ALA A 132 1.74 -2.15 1.28
C ALA A 132 1.34 -3.58 1.65
N LYS A 133 0.04 -3.80 1.84
CA LYS A 133 -0.54 -5.14 1.99
C LYS A 133 -0.97 -5.63 0.61
N VAL A 134 -0.42 -6.77 0.18
CA VAL A 134 -0.87 -7.45 -1.04
C VAL A 134 -2.21 -8.14 -0.78
N VAL A 135 -3.24 -7.78 -1.54
CA VAL A 135 -4.59 -8.36 -1.41
C VAL A 135 -4.98 -8.97 -2.74
N THR A 136 -4.83 -10.29 -2.85
CA THR A 136 -5.11 -10.92 -4.13
C THR A 136 -6.60 -11.01 -4.43
N LEU A 137 -6.97 -10.65 -5.64
CA LEU A 137 -8.31 -10.84 -6.15
C LEU A 137 -8.36 -11.98 -7.17
N ASN A 138 -9.35 -12.85 -7.02
CA ASN A 138 -9.65 -13.90 -8.00
C ASN A 138 -10.24 -13.25 -9.27
N LYS A 139 -9.60 -13.48 -10.43
CA LYS A 139 -10.08 -13.01 -11.74
C LYS A 139 -11.04 -13.99 -12.43
N LEU A 140 -11.07 -15.25 -12.00
CA LEU A 140 -11.90 -16.29 -12.61
C LEU A 140 -13.37 -16.11 -12.24
N LYS A 141 -14.24 -16.28 -13.23
CA LYS A 141 -15.71 -16.36 -13.02
C LYS A 141 -16.13 -17.72 -12.43
N ALA A 142 -15.39 -18.78 -12.75
CA ALA A 142 -15.56 -20.14 -12.27
C ALA A 142 -14.25 -20.92 -12.43
N GLY A 143 -14.04 -21.96 -11.63
CA GLY A 143 -12.84 -22.82 -11.67
C GLY A 143 -11.97 -22.74 -10.41
N ILE A 144 -10.96 -23.60 -10.35
CA ILE A 144 -9.90 -23.55 -9.32
C ILE A 144 -8.83 -22.58 -9.81
N LEU A 145 -8.32 -21.75 -8.92
CA LEU A 145 -7.44 -20.63 -9.26
C LEU A 145 -5.97 -21.05 -9.21
N HIS A 146 -5.15 -20.50 -10.11
CA HIS A 146 -3.69 -20.51 -10.01
C HIS A 146 -3.14 -19.14 -9.51
N CYS A 147 -1.92 -19.10 -8.96
CA CYS A 147 -1.32 -17.87 -8.44
C CYS A 147 -1.13 -16.76 -9.50
N ASP A 148 -0.79 -17.11 -10.74
CA ASP A 148 -0.66 -16.18 -11.86
C ASP A 148 -2.01 -15.56 -12.30
N GLN A 149 -3.11 -16.21 -11.94
CA GLN A 149 -4.46 -15.74 -12.20
C GLN A 149 -5.00 -14.84 -11.07
N THR A 150 -4.21 -14.60 -10.02
CA THR A 150 -4.47 -13.55 -9.04
C THR A 150 -3.90 -12.20 -9.46
N ARG A 151 -4.61 -11.11 -9.15
CA ARG A 151 -4.09 -9.73 -9.23
C ARG A 151 -3.69 -9.32 -7.80
N PRO A 152 -2.43 -8.93 -7.52
CA PRO A 152 -2.04 -8.41 -6.20
C PRO A 152 -2.69 -7.05 -5.90
#